data_AF-X1GR46-F1
#
_entry.id   AF-X1GR46-F1
#
_cell.length_a   1.000
_cell.length_b   1.000
_cell.length_c   1.000
_cell.angle_alpha   90.00
_cell.angle_beta   90.00
_cell.angle_gamma   90.00
#
_symmetry.space_group_name_H-M   'P 1'
#
loop_
_entity.id
_entity.type
_entity.pdbx_description
1 polymer ?
#
loop_
_entity_poly.entity_id
_entity_poly.type
_entity_poly.pdbx_seq_one_letter_code
_entity_poly.pdbx_strand_id
1 'polypeptide(L)'
;MTSTPLLGAQTNLAIIPLDAKGVSDIEASVITDRLGHELSKTGLFTVLDQGKMKEMLAIQNFPLTGRESEEYLAEAGQLLGVDQMMVGSVIKAGNSCTVILKLYDA
;
A
#
# COMPACT_ATOMS: atom_id res chain seq x y z
N MET A 1 2.25 -5.67 -25.16
CA MET A 1 3.57 -6.21 -24.77
C MET A 1 3.35 -7.00 -23.49
N THR A 2 3.21 -8.31 -23.60
CA THR A 2 2.96 -9.19 -22.44
C THR A 2 4.32 -9.55 -21.84
N SER A 3 4.64 -8.95 -20.70
CA SER A 3 5.80 -9.28 -19.88
C SER A 3 5.71 -10.73 -19.42
N THR A 4 6.72 -11.53 -19.78
CA THR A 4 6.93 -12.89 -19.29
C THR A 4 7.25 -12.82 -17.79
N PRO A 5 6.52 -13.52 -16.90
CA PRO A 5 6.90 -13.54 -15.50
C PRO A 5 8.23 -14.29 -15.37
N LEU A 6 9.27 -13.59 -14.93
CA LEU A 6 10.53 -14.19 -14.53
C LEU A 6 10.23 -15.05 -13.30
N LEU A 7 10.41 -16.36 -13.45
CA LEU A 7 10.34 -17.35 -12.39
C LEU A 7 11.38 -16.96 -11.31
N GLY A 8 10.98 -16.15 -10.32
CA GLY A 8 11.84 -15.71 -9.22
C GLY A 8 11.84 -14.21 -8.87
N ALA A 9 11.17 -13.34 -9.64
CA ALA A 9 11.08 -11.91 -9.29
C ALA A 9 9.78 -11.63 -8.50
N GLN A 10 9.92 -11.28 -7.22
CA GLN A 10 8.80 -10.80 -6.40
C GLN A 10 8.49 -9.35 -6.78
N THR A 11 7.21 -8.99 -6.83
CA THR A 11 6.78 -7.61 -7.07
C THR A 11 7.01 -6.79 -5.81
N ASN A 12 7.80 -5.71 -5.90
CA ASN A 12 7.98 -4.77 -4.82
C ASN A 12 6.70 -3.95 -4.66
N LEU A 13 6.10 -3.97 -3.48
CA LEU A 13 4.80 -3.37 -3.20
C LEU A 13 4.92 -2.40 -2.01
N ALA A 14 4.41 -1.19 -2.17
CA ALA A 14 4.11 -0.32 -1.02
C ALA A 14 2.60 -0.27 -0.78
N ILE A 15 2.20 -0.29 0.50
CA ILE A 15 0.81 -0.16 0.92
C ILE A 15 0.67 1.14 1.68
N ILE A 16 -0.05 2.11 1.11
CA ILE A 16 -0.39 3.35 1.82
C ILE A 16 -1.28 2.99 3.02
N PRO A 17 -1.12 3.64 4.19
CA PRO A 17 -1.96 3.36 5.35
C PRO A 17 -3.44 3.47 4.95
N LEU A 18 -4.22 2.41 5.20
CA LEU A 18 -5.61 2.37 4.79
C LEU A 18 -6.42 3.43 5.52
N ASP A 19 -7.31 4.11 4.80
CA ASP A 19 -8.18 5.12 5.41
C ASP A 19 -9.18 4.45 6.35
N ALA A 20 -9.29 4.99 7.55
CA ALA A 20 -10.22 4.51 8.58
C ALA A 20 -11.61 5.14 8.39
N LYS A 21 -12.65 4.30 8.23
CA LYS A 21 -14.05 4.75 8.18
C LYS A 21 -14.89 3.93 9.15
N GLY A 22 -15.22 4.50 10.31
CA GLY A 22 -15.94 3.79 11.37
C GLY A 22 -15.07 2.84 12.22
N VAL A 23 -13.74 2.89 12.03
CA VAL A 23 -12.71 2.28 12.89
C VAL A 23 -11.74 3.38 13.33
N SER A 24 -10.89 3.08 14.30
CA SER A 24 -9.76 3.94 14.68
C SER A 24 -8.60 3.84 13.68
N ASP A 25 -7.77 4.87 13.61
CA ASP A 25 -6.54 4.85 12.80
C ASP A 25 -5.57 3.73 13.23
N ILE A 26 -5.56 3.39 14.52
CA ILE A 26 -4.76 2.28 15.04
C ILE A 26 -5.27 0.95 14.49
N GLU A 27 -6.58 0.71 14.51
CA GLU A 27 -7.18 -0.50 13.94
C GLU A 27 -6.90 -0.60 12.43
N ALA A 28 -7.03 0.50 11.69
CA ALA A 28 -6.71 0.52 10.27
C ALA A 28 -5.21 0.25 10.01
N SER A 29 -4.31 0.82 10.82
CA SER A 29 -2.88 0.55 10.75
C SER A 29 -2.56 -0.93 10.99
N VAL A 30 -3.12 -1.53 12.05
CA VAL A 30 -2.93 -2.94 12.38
C VAL A 30 -3.43 -3.85 11.25
N ILE A 31 -4.58 -3.52 10.64
CA ILE A 31 -5.10 -4.26 9.49
C ILE A 31 -4.18 -4.11 8.28
N THR A 32 -3.63 -2.91 8.04
CA THR A 32 -2.69 -2.67 6.95
C THR A 32 -1.38 -3.45 7.13
N ASP A 33 -0.82 -3.45 8.34
CA ASP A 33 0.39 -4.22 8.67
C ASP A 33 0.14 -5.72 8.51
N ARG A 34 -1.02 -6.20 8.95
CA ARG A 34 -1.41 -7.61 8.78
C ARG A 34 -1.56 -7.98 7.31
N LEU A 35 -2.18 -7.13 6.51
CA LEU A 35 -2.31 -7.32 5.07
C LEU A 35 -0.93 -7.43 4.40
N GLY A 36 -0.02 -6.50 4.70
CA GLY A 36 1.35 -6.53 4.18
C GLY A 36 2.07 -7.83 4.54
N HIS A 37 1.97 -8.25 5.79
CA HIS A 37 2.56 -9.50 6.26
C HIS A 37 2.02 -10.74 5.52
N GLU A 38 0.69 -10.85 5.35
CA GLU A 38 0.11 -11.99 4.63
C GLU A 38 0.43 -11.95 3.13
N LEU A 39 0.51 -10.76 2.52
CA LEU A 39 0.96 -10.61 1.13
C LEU A 39 2.42 -11.04 0.95
N SER A 40 3.31 -10.67 1.85
CA SER A 40 4.71 -11.15 1.82
C SER A 40 4.81 -12.67 1.97
N LYS A 41 3.97 -13.28 2.80
CA LYS A 41 3.94 -14.74 2.99
C LYS A 41 3.50 -15.51 1.74
N THR A 42 2.82 -14.88 0.79
CA THR A 42 2.51 -15.52 -0.50
C THR A 42 3.75 -15.84 -1.32
N GLY A 43 4.87 -15.15 -1.05
CA GLY A 43 6.08 -15.24 -1.86
C GLY A 43 5.97 -14.52 -3.21
N LEU A 44 4.87 -13.82 -3.48
CA LEU A 44 4.67 -13.04 -4.71
C LEU A 44 5.08 -11.57 -4.56
N PHE A 45 5.01 -11.03 -3.33
CA PHE A 45 5.27 -9.63 -3.05
C PHE A 45 6.39 -9.43 -2.03
N THR A 46 7.27 -8.47 -2.31
CA THR A 46 8.15 -7.86 -1.31
C THR A 46 7.47 -6.59 -0.81
N VAL A 47 6.87 -6.64 0.37
CA VAL A 47 6.12 -5.49 0.89
C VAL A 47 7.06 -4.56 1.65
N LEU A 48 7.06 -3.29 1.27
CA LEU A 48 7.79 -2.25 1.97
C LEU A 48 7.17 -2.01 3.35
N ASP A 49 8.02 -2.02 4.37
CA ASP A 49 7.62 -1.72 5.75
C ASP A 49 7.02 -0.31 5.87
N GLN A 50 5.94 -0.18 6.65
CA GLN A 50 5.24 1.11 6.83
C GLN A 50 6.12 2.19 7.45
N GLY A 51 6.99 1.83 8.40
CA GLY A 51 7.91 2.76 9.04
C GLY A 51 8.89 3.31 8.02
N LYS A 52 9.50 2.43 7.22
CA LYS A 52 10.42 2.82 6.14
C LYS A 52 9.75 3.68 5.07
N MET A 53 8.53 3.34 4.66
CA MET A 53 7.77 4.15 3.71
C MET A 53 7.53 5.56 4.25
N LYS A 54 7.05 5.69 5.49
CA LYS A 54 6.80 6.99 6.13
C LYS A 54 8.08 7.82 6.23
N GLU A 55 9.20 7.19 6.57
CA GLU A 55 10.51 7.83 6.64
C GLU A 55 10.96 8.38 5.27
N MET A 56 10.89 7.55 4.21
CA MET A 56 11.32 7.96 2.88
C MET A 56 10.47 9.10 2.29
N LEU A 57 9.15 9.06 2.47
CA LEU A 57 8.26 10.14 2.02
C LEU A 57 8.51 11.43 2.82
N ALA A 58 8.77 11.33 4.12
CA ALA A 58 9.06 12.49 4.97
C ALA A 58 10.39 13.16 4.59
N ILE A 59 11.44 12.40 4.26
CA ILE A 59 12.75 12.93 3.84
C ILE A 59 12.59 13.86 2.62
N GLN A 60 11.71 13.49 1.70
CA GLN A 60 11.52 14.26 0.45
C GLN A 60 10.44 15.34 0.57
N ASN A 61 9.91 15.59 1.78
CA ASN A 61 8.76 16.45 2.01
C ASN A 61 7.59 16.12 1.08
N PHE A 62 7.42 14.83 0.75
CA PHE A 62 6.44 14.40 -0.21
C PHE A 62 5.04 14.71 0.32
N PRO A 63 4.16 15.36 -0.46
CA PRO A 63 2.84 15.72 0.02
C PRO A 63 2.10 14.48 0.52
N LEU A 64 1.30 14.62 1.57
CA LEU A 64 0.39 13.55 2.00
C LEU A 64 -1.02 13.74 1.44
N THR A 65 -1.23 14.80 0.67
CA THR A 65 -2.49 15.18 0.03
C THR A 65 -2.55 14.62 -1.38
N GLY A 66 -3.75 14.19 -1.84
CA GLY A 66 -3.92 13.67 -3.20
C GLY A 66 -3.63 12.18 -3.36
N ARG A 67 -3.59 11.40 -2.26
CA ARG A 67 -3.32 9.94 -2.24
C ARG A 67 -4.25 9.07 -3.09
N GLU A 68 -5.31 9.65 -3.63
CA GLU A 68 -6.27 8.97 -4.50
C GLU A 68 -6.00 9.22 -5.99
N SER A 69 -5.10 10.14 -6.36
CA SER A 69 -4.76 10.39 -7.77
C SER A 69 -3.70 9.42 -8.27
N GLU A 70 -3.84 8.99 -9.52
CA GLU A 70 -2.86 8.12 -10.18
C GLU A 70 -1.48 8.77 -10.28
N GLU A 71 -1.44 10.08 -10.52
CA GLU A 71 -0.20 10.87 -10.59
C GLU A 71 0.57 10.85 -9.26
N TYR A 72 -0.15 10.98 -8.13
CA TYR A 72 0.45 10.88 -6.81
C TYR A 72 1.05 9.50 -6.57
N LEU A 73 0.32 8.45 -6.96
CA LEU A 73 0.74 7.07 -6.72
C LEU A 73 1.94 6.68 -7.57
N ALA A 74 1.98 7.12 -8.84
CA ALA A 74 3.13 6.91 -9.70
C ALA A 74 4.39 7.62 -9.16
N GLU A 75 4.28 8.89 -8.76
CA GLU A 75 5.41 9.62 -8.20
C GLU A 75 5.89 9.01 -6.88
N ALA A 76 4.96 8.68 -5.97
CA ALA A 76 5.29 8.01 -4.72
C ALA A 76 5.97 6.66 -4.97
N GLY A 77 5.49 5.87 -5.92
CA GLY A 77 6.05 4.58 -6.26
C GLY A 77 7.49 4.67 -6.77
N GLN A 78 7.78 5.65 -7.64
CA GLN A 78 9.15 5.94 -8.10
C GLN A 78 10.08 6.35 -6.94
N LEU A 79 9.61 7.21 -6.04
CA LEU A 79 10.40 7.64 -4.89
C LEU A 79 10.70 6.50 -3.91
N LEU A 80 9.76 5.56 -3.78
CA LEU A 80 9.86 4.40 -2.90
C LEU A 80 10.60 3.22 -3.56
N GLY A 81 10.82 3.26 -4.87
CA GLY A 81 11.46 2.19 -5.64
C GLY A 81 10.63 0.91 -5.68
N VAL A 82 9.30 1.03 -5.74
CA VAL A 82 8.37 -0.10 -5.79
C VAL A 82 7.77 -0.24 -7.18
N ASP A 83 7.37 -1.46 -7.54
CA ASP A 83 6.72 -1.76 -8.82
C ASP A 83 5.22 -1.44 -8.78
N GLN A 84 4.62 -1.56 -7.59
CA GLN A 84 3.20 -1.35 -7.38
C GLN A 84 2.89 -0.60 -6.09
N MET A 85 1.77 0.12 -6.13
CA MET A 85 1.20 0.84 -5.01
C MET A 85 -0.18 0.28 -4.69
N MET A 86 -0.45 0.03 -3.41
CA MET A 86 -1.78 -0.37 -2.94
C MET A 86 -2.36 0.71 -2.04
N VAL A 87 -3.61 1.07 -2.31
CA VAL A 87 -4.39 2.03 -1.52
C VAL A 87 -5.75 1.45 -1.20
N GLY A 88 -6.40 2.00 -0.19
CA GLY A 88 -7.69 1.48 0.19
C GLY A 88 -8.23 2.06 1.47
N SER A 89 -9.33 1.46 1.93
CA SER A 89 -10.01 1.86 3.15
C SER A 89 -10.54 0.66 3.92
N VAL A 90 -10.53 0.78 5.24
CA VAL A 90 -11.21 -0.13 6.16
C VAL A 90 -12.51 0.55 6.62
N ILE A 91 -13.63 -0.09 6.32
CA ILE A 91 -14.97 0.46 6.54
C ILE A 91 -15.73 -0.44 7.50
N LYS A 92 -16.12 0.08 8.67
CA LYS A 92 -17.01 -0.61 9.60
C LYS A 92 -18.41 0.01 9.56
N ALA A 93 -19.39 -0.81 9.24
CA ALA A 93 -20.80 -0.45 9.22
C ALA A 93 -21.59 -1.43 10.11
N GLY A 94 -22.09 -0.95 11.25
CA GLY A 94 -22.73 -1.79 12.26
C GLY A 94 -21.77 -2.89 12.75
N ASN A 95 -22.16 -4.15 12.51
CA ASN A 95 -21.38 -5.33 12.90
C ASN A 95 -20.51 -5.89 11.77
N SER A 96 -20.50 -5.25 10.59
CA SER A 96 -19.72 -5.68 9.43
C SER A 96 -18.48 -4.81 9.24
N CYS A 97 -17.38 -5.43 8.81
CA CYS A 97 -16.15 -4.76 8.41
C CYS A 97 -15.81 -5.14 6.96
N THR A 98 -15.59 -4.14 6.12
CA THR A 98 -15.24 -4.28 4.71
C THR A 98 -13.91 -3.62 4.47
N VAL A 99 -13.01 -4.30 3.76
CA VAL A 99 -11.75 -3.73 3.30
C VAL A 99 -11.84 -3.59 1.78
N ILE A 100 -11.65 -2.37 1.28
CA ILE A 100 -11.59 -2.08 -0.15
C ILE A 100 -10.16 -1.75 -0.49
N LEU A 101 -9.59 -2.47 -1.46
CA LEU A 101 -8.21 -2.29 -1.91
C LEU A 101 -8.21 -2.01 -3.42
N LYS A 102 -7.31 -1.15 -3.84
CA LYS A 102 -6.98 -0.87 -5.24
C LYS A 102 -5.48 -1.00 -5.42
N LEU A 103 -5.08 -1.62 -6.52
CA LEU A 103 -3.69 -1.83 -6.89
C LEU A 103 -3.39 -0.98 -8.12
N TYR A 104 -2.26 -0.29 -8.09
CA TYR A 104 -1.77 0.58 -9.14
C TYR A 104 -0.36 0.15 -9.52
N ASP A 105 -0.06 0.17 -10.81
CA ASP A 105 1.31 0.06 -11.30
C ASP A 105 2.00 1.42 -11.13
N ALA A 106 3.22 1.41 -10.60
CA ALA A 106 4.00 2.61 -10.29
C ALA A 106 4.87 3.10 -11.48
#